data_AF-A0A259CTN2-F1
#
_entry.id   AF-A0A259CTN2-F1
#
_cell.length_a   1.000
_cell.length_b   1.000
_cell.length_c   1.000
_cell.angle_alpha   90.00
_cell.angle_beta   90.00
_cell.angle_gamma   90.00
#
_symmetry.space_group_name_H-M   'P 1'
#
loop_
_entity.id
_entity.type
_entity.pdbx_description
1 polymer ?
#
loop_
_entity_poly.entity_id
_entity_poly.type
_entity_poly.pdbx_seq_one_letter_code
_entity_poly.pdbx_strand_id
1 'polypeptide(L)'
;MAMKVLVTGGAGYIGAHACKALARAGFVPVCFDNLSTGWAEAVRWGPLVKGDLMDRSSIDAALAAHQPVAVMHFAALSLVGESVTNPGRYWRENVGGALNLLEACAAAGVRQFVFSSTCATYGDQDGVLLTEDTPQHPINAYGGSKLAIEQMLRDFGATYGIAHVIFRYFNVAGADPEGDIGEQHLPETHLIPLMLDAVAGRRPALTVYGTDYPTRDGTCLRDYVHVADLAAAHVLGLRWLLDGRDSRVFCLGTGRGFSVHEVIEAARAVTNREV
;
A
#
# COMPACT_ATOMS: atom_id res chain seq x y z
N MET A 1 1.42 21.41 19.80
CA MET A 1 0.48 21.16 18.68
C MET A 1 0.67 19.73 18.22
N ALA A 2 -0.39 19.04 17.79
CA ALA A 2 -0.26 17.69 17.26
C ALA A 2 0.51 17.70 15.91
N MET A 3 1.39 16.72 15.72
CA MET A 3 2.21 16.60 14.51
C MET A 3 1.35 16.14 13.32
N LYS A 4 1.45 16.85 12.20
CA LYS A 4 0.72 16.53 10.97
C LYS A 4 1.53 15.60 10.09
N VAL A 5 0.87 14.64 9.45
CA VAL A 5 1.49 13.70 8.51
C VAL A 5 0.70 13.75 7.21
N LEU A 6 1.37 14.05 6.08
CA LEU A 6 0.72 14.01 4.78
C LEU A 6 0.60 12.55 4.34
N VAL A 7 -0.61 12.10 4.07
CA VAL A 7 -0.90 10.74 3.63
C VAL A 7 -1.40 10.80 2.19
N THR A 8 -0.49 10.60 1.23
CA THR A 8 -0.90 10.55 -0.18
C THR A 8 -1.57 9.21 -0.48
N GLY A 9 -2.69 9.19 -1.19
CA GLY A 9 -3.48 7.97 -1.36
C GLY A 9 -4.30 7.63 -0.10
N GLY A 10 -4.50 8.62 0.79
CA GLY A 10 -5.15 8.45 2.07
C GLY A 10 -6.65 8.16 2.00
N ALA A 11 -7.27 8.29 0.81
CA ALA A 11 -8.66 7.93 0.57
C ALA A 11 -8.81 6.51 0.01
N GLY A 12 -7.70 5.85 -0.32
CA GLY A 12 -7.69 4.44 -0.74
C GLY A 12 -7.74 3.47 0.43
N TYR A 13 -7.82 2.17 0.13
CA TYR A 13 -7.98 1.11 1.13
C TYR A 13 -6.93 1.16 2.26
N ILE A 14 -5.65 1.01 1.94
CA ILE A 14 -4.58 0.99 2.96
C ILE A 14 -4.38 2.38 3.57
N GLY A 15 -4.42 3.43 2.74
CA GLY A 15 -4.21 4.81 3.17
C GLY A 15 -5.23 5.29 4.21
N ALA A 16 -6.51 4.92 4.07
CA ALA A 16 -7.54 5.26 5.03
C ALA A 16 -7.28 4.58 6.39
N HIS A 17 -6.85 3.31 6.38
CA HIS A 17 -6.46 2.61 7.62
C HIS A 17 -5.21 3.24 8.26
N ALA A 18 -4.24 3.69 7.46
CA ALA A 18 -3.09 4.44 7.95
C ALA A 18 -3.51 5.78 8.58
N CYS A 19 -4.46 6.51 7.99
CA CYS A 19 -5.05 7.71 8.59
C CYS A 19 -5.70 7.40 9.95
N LYS A 20 -6.51 6.33 10.05
CA LYS A 20 -7.10 5.89 11.33
C LYS A 20 -6.03 5.59 12.37
N ALA A 21 -5.00 4.82 11.99
CA ALA A 21 -3.90 4.45 12.88
C ALA A 21 -3.08 5.66 13.35
N LEU A 22 -2.79 6.61 12.46
CA LEU A 22 -2.11 7.87 12.78
C LEU A 22 -2.89 8.69 13.81
N ALA A 23 -4.19 8.88 13.59
CA ALA A 23 -5.03 9.64 14.51
C ALA A 23 -5.09 8.99 15.90
N ARG A 24 -5.21 7.67 15.97
CA ARG A 24 -5.12 6.92 17.23
C ARG A 24 -3.78 7.06 17.92
N ALA A 25 -2.71 7.20 17.15
CA ALA A 25 -1.35 7.40 17.66
C ALA A 25 -1.03 8.86 18.04
N GLY A 26 -2.00 9.79 17.94
CA GLY A 26 -1.86 11.19 18.34
C GLY A 26 -1.35 12.12 17.23
N PHE A 27 -1.24 11.65 16.00
CA PHE A 27 -0.91 12.47 14.82
C PHE A 27 -2.18 13.03 14.17
N VAL A 28 -2.02 14.06 13.34
CA VAL A 28 -3.09 14.57 12.47
C VAL A 28 -2.81 14.13 11.03
N PRO A 29 -3.47 13.09 10.51
CA PRO A 29 -3.32 12.71 9.11
C PRO A 29 -3.94 13.80 8.21
N VAL A 30 -3.20 14.22 7.19
CA VAL A 30 -3.69 15.10 6.13
C VAL A 30 -3.76 14.25 4.87
N CYS A 31 -4.96 13.85 4.48
CA CYS A 31 -5.16 13.02 3.30
C CYS A 31 -4.94 13.86 2.04
N PHE A 32 -4.04 13.43 1.16
CA PHE A 32 -3.85 14.01 -0.17
C PHE A 32 -4.23 12.97 -1.23
N ASP A 33 -5.26 13.25 -2.02
CA ASP A 33 -5.80 12.23 -2.93
C ASP A 33 -6.53 12.86 -4.12
N ASN A 34 -6.44 12.25 -5.30
CA ASN A 34 -7.19 12.69 -6.48
C ASN A 34 -8.55 12.01 -6.62
N LEU A 35 -8.84 11.00 -5.78
CA LEU A 35 -10.04 10.18 -5.75
C LEU A 35 -10.25 9.35 -7.02
N SER A 36 -9.17 9.03 -7.74
CA SER A 36 -9.22 8.18 -8.93
C SER A 36 -9.64 6.75 -8.61
N THR A 37 -9.17 6.22 -7.48
CA THR A 37 -9.53 4.90 -6.93
C THR A 37 -9.86 4.95 -5.44
N GLY A 38 -9.76 6.12 -4.81
CA GLY A 38 -10.11 6.37 -3.41
C GLY A 38 -11.47 7.02 -3.22
N TRP A 39 -11.96 7.03 -1.98
CA TRP A 39 -13.31 7.47 -1.62
C TRP A 39 -13.26 8.55 -0.56
N ALA A 40 -13.92 9.69 -0.82
CA ALA A 40 -13.91 10.82 0.12
C ALA A 40 -14.51 10.44 1.48
N GLU A 41 -15.48 9.51 1.48
CA GLU A 41 -16.15 8.96 2.65
C GLU A 41 -15.19 8.17 3.57
N ALA A 42 -14.10 7.62 3.03
CA ALA A 42 -13.09 6.92 3.80
C ALA A 42 -12.17 7.88 4.60
N VAL A 43 -12.22 9.18 4.29
CA VAL A 43 -11.37 10.20 4.94
C VAL A 43 -12.06 10.74 6.20
N ARG A 44 -11.90 10.00 7.30
CA ARG A 44 -12.64 10.26 8.55
C ARG A 44 -11.82 10.87 9.69
N TRP A 45 -10.49 10.93 9.55
CA TRP A 45 -9.58 11.25 10.67
C TRP A 45 -8.75 12.52 10.50
N GLY A 46 -9.02 13.29 9.45
CA GLY A 46 -8.32 14.54 9.18
C GLY A 46 -8.79 15.18 7.87
N PRO A 47 -8.19 16.32 7.48
CA PRO A 47 -8.61 17.01 6.27
C PRO A 47 -8.30 16.20 5.01
N LEU A 48 -9.20 16.31 4.02
CA LEU A 48 -8.96 15.91 2.65
C LEU A 48 -8.46 17.11 1.84
N VAL A 49 -7.26 16.98 1.28
CA VAL A 49 -6.71 17.85 0.24
C VAL A 49 -6.87 17.11 -1.08
N LYS A 50 -7.83 17.55 -1.91
CA LYS A 50 -8.00 16.99 -3.24
C LYS A 50 -6.90 17.53 -4.15
N GLY A 51 -6.03 16.67 -4.66
CA GLY A 51 -4.89 17.04 -5.48
C GLY A 51 -4.29 15.84 -6.20
N ASP A 52 -3.44 16.08 -7.20
CA ASP A 52 -2.85 15.04 -8.04
C ASP A 52 -1.32 15.10 -7.94
N LEU A 53 -0.65 13.95 -7.78
CA LEU A 53 0.81 13.91 -7.71
C LEU A 53 1.47 14.27 -9.04
N MET A 54 0.73 14.23 -10.15
CA MET A 54 1.20 14.73 -11.45
C MET A 54 1.12 16.26 -11.55
N ASP A 55 0.39 16.93 -10.66
CA ASP A 55 0.37 18.39 -10.52
C ASP A 55 1.23 18.82 -9.33
N ARG A 56 2.50 19.12 -9.63
CA ARG A 56 3.48 19.58 -8.63
C ARG A 56 2.99 20.78 -7.81
N SER A 57 2.24 21.71 -8.41
CA SER A 57 1.76 22.90 -7.72
C SER A 57 0.77 22.56 -6.59
N SER A 58 -0.04 21.53 -6.80
CA SER A 58 -0.98 21.05 -5.78
C SER A 58 -0.26 20.41 -4.58
N ILE A 59 0.86 19.73 -4.82
CA ILE A 59 1.72 19.16 -3.76
C ILE A 59 2.36 20.28 -2.95
N ASP A 60 2.97 21.26 -3.62
CA ASP A 60 3.63 22.38 -2.98
C ASP A 60 2.64 23.18 -2.09
N ALA A 61 1.42 23.42 -2.59
CA ALA A 61 0.35 24.07 -1.84
C ALA A 61 -0.04 23.27 -0.58
N ALA A 62 -0.18 21.94 -0.69
CA ALA A 62 -0.48 21.08 0.43
C ALA A 62 0.62 21.09 1.51
N LEU A 63 1.89 20.99 1.08
CA LEU A 63 3.04 21.05 1.98
C LEU A 63 3.14 22.42 2.69
N ALA A 64 2.93 23.51 1.96
CA ALA A 64 2.96 24.86 2.53
C ALA A 64 1.82 25.10 3.54
N ALA A 65 0.60 24.69 3.21
CA ALA A 65 -0.57 24.91 4.06
C ALA A 65 -0.56 24.06 5.33
N HIS A 66 -0.06 22.81 5.23
CA HIS A 66 -0.14 21.87 6.33
C HIS A 66 1.17 21.73 7.12
N GLN A 67 2.32 21.99 6.52
CA GLN A 67 3.65 21.85 7.13
C GLN A 67 3.81 20.49 7.85
N PRO A 68 3.61 19.36 7.15
CA PRO A 68 3.68 18.05 7.77
C PRO A 68 5.12 17.73 8.23
N VAL A 69 5.25 16.99 9.34
CA VAL A 69 6.56 16.51 9.82
C VAL A 69 7.08 15.33 9.01
N ALA A 70 6.18 14.64 8.29
CA ALA A 70 6.49 13.45 7.51
C ALA A 70 5.45 13.23 6.39
N VAL A 71 5.82 12.40 5.42
CA VAL A 71 4.92 11.88 4.39
C VAL A 71 4.78 10.36 4.54
N MET A 72 3.56 9.84 4.43
CA MET A 72 3.28 8.43 4.16
C MET A 72 2.72 8.29 2.75
N HIS A 73 3.43 7.58 1.88
CA HIS A 73 3.10 7.51 0.47
C HIS A 73 2.46 6.18 0.08
N PHE A 74 1.13 6.21 -0.16
CA PHE A 74 0.32 5.09 -0.65
C PHE A 74 -0.24 5.32 -2.07
N ALA A 75 -0.18 6.54 -2.61
CA ALA A 75 -0.74 6.89 -3.92
C ALA A 75 0.06 6.23 -5.06
N ALA A 76 -0.42 5.09 -5.53
CA ALA A 76 0.12 4.39 -6.69
C ALA A 76 -0.97 3.52 -7.32
N LEU A 77 -0.89 3.33 -8.64
CA LEU A 77 -1.61 2.26 -9.32
C LEU A 77 -1.07 0.90 -8.86
N SER A 78 -1.96 -0.06 -8.60
CA SER A 78 -1.64 -1.34 -7.98
C SER A 78 -2.08 -2.58 -8.76
N LEU A 79 -2.85 -2.43 -9.84
CA LEU A 79 -3.42 -3.58 -10.57
C LEU A 79 -2.37 -4.23 -11.47
N VAL A 80 -1.80 -5.36 -11.01
CA VAL A 80 -0.76 -6.10 -11.74
C VAL A 80 -1.20 -6.43 -13.17
N GLY A 81 -2.43 -6.92 -13.36
CA GLY A 81 -2.95 -7.28 -14.68
C GLY A 81 -3.02 -6.09 -15.64
N GLU A 82 -3.42 -4.91 -15.16
CA GLU A 82 -3.41 -3.69 -15.96
C GLU A 82 -1.97 -3.23 -16.26
N SER A 83 -1.05 -3.40 -15.32
CA SER A 83 0.36 -3.02 -15.54
C SER A 83 1.04 -3.77 -16.69
N VAL A 84 0.54 -4.96 -17.03
CA VAL A 84 1.02 -5.75 -18.18
C VAL A 84 0.44 -5.20 -19.49
N THR A 85 -0.83 -4.81 -19.51
CA THR A 85 -1.51 -4.32 -20.72
C THR A 85 -1.27 -2.83 -20.98
N ASN A 86 -0.98 -2.04 -19.94
CA ASN A 86 -0.73 -0.60 -20.00
C ASN A 86 0.49 -0.18 -19.15
N PRO A 87 1.71 -0.67 -19.46
CA PRO A 87 2.89 -0.44 -18.64
C PRO A 87 3.29 1.04 -18.55
N GLY A 88 3.11 1.81 -19.64
CA GLY A 88 3.49 3.22 -19.68
C GLY A 88 2.73 4.09 -18.68
N ARG A 89 1.49 3.70 -18.32
CA ARG A 89 0.69 4.37 -17.30
C ARG A 89 1.33 4.24 -15.91
N TYR A 90 1.75 3.03 -15.54
CA TYR A 90 2.37 2.74 -14.24
C TYR A 90 3.71 3.46 -14.09
N TRP A 91 4.54 3.47 -15.13
CA TRP A 91 5.78 4.26 -15.11
C TRP A 91 5.50 5.75 -14.94
N ARG A 92 4.54 6.31 -15.68
CA ARG A 92 4.23 7.74 -15.60
C ARG A 92 3.65 8.14 -14.25
N GLU A 93 2.59 7.46 -13.80
CA GLU A 93 1.85 7.86 -12.60
C GLU A 93 2.60 7.50 -11.32
N ASN A 94 3.13 6.27 -11.20
CA ASN A 94 3.82 5.87 -9.98
C ASN A 94 5.20 6.55 -9.87
N VAL A 95 6.04 6.47 -10.91
CA VAL A 95 7.40 7.02 -10.84
C VAL A 95 7.37 8.54 -10.97
N GLY A 96 6.62 9.09 -11.92
CA GLY A 96 6.50 10.54 -12.09
C GLY A 96 5.84 11.22 -10.89
N GLY A 97 4.74 10.65 -10.36
CA GLY A 97 4.08 11.17 -9.17
C GLY A 97 4.96 11.12 -7.93
N ALA A 98 5.68 10.02 -7.72
CA ALA A 98 6.63 9.92 -6.61
C ALA A 98 7.82 10.88 -6.76
N LEU A 99 8.35 11.08 -7.96
CA LEU A 99 9.42 12.04 -8.22
C LEU A 99 8.97 13.47 -7.87
N ASN A 100 7.80 13.89 -8.36
CA ASN A 100 7.22 15.19 -8.04
C ASN A 100 7.06 15.37 -6.52
N LEU A 101 6.58 14.35 -5.82
CA LEU A 101 6.42 14.36 -4.37
C LEU A 101 7.75 14.48 -3.63
N LEU A 102 8.77 13.73 -4.05
CA LEU A 102 10.10 13.75 -3.43
C LEU A 102 10.80 15.09 -3.62
N GLU A 103 10.72 15.67 -4.82
CA GLU A 103 11.24 17.02 -5.08
C GLU A 103 10.49 18.08 -4.27
N ALA A 104 9.17 17.96 -4.12
CA ALA A 104 8.36 18.85 -3.28
C ALA A 104 8.76 18.75 -1.80
N CYS A 105 8.91 17.53 -1.29
CA CYS A 105 9.39 17.28 0.07
C CYS A 105 10.79 17.87 0.27
N ALA A 106 11.68 17.68 -0.70
CA ALA A 106 13.05 18.18 -0.63
C ALA A 106 13.10 19.71 -0.55
N ALA A 107 12.29 20.39 -1.36
CA ALA A 107 12.18 21.85 -1.39
C ALA A 107 11.50 22.43 -0.14
N ALA A 108 10.47 21.76 0.38
CA ALA A 108 9.76 22.18 1.60
C ALA A 108 10.49 21.79 2.90
N GLY A 109 11.57 21.02 2.81
CA GLY A 109 12.34 20.56 3.98
C GLY A 109 11.67 19.43 4.77
N VAL A 110 10.74 18.69 4.16
CA VAL A 110 10.14 17.49 4.76
C VAL A 110 11.08 16.30 4.52
N ARG A 111 11.67 15.79 5.60
CA ARG A 111 12.76 14.80 5.52
C ARG A 111 12.37 13.38 5.91
N GLN A 112 11.17 13.16 6.45
CA GLN A 112 10.73 11.84 6.91
C GLN A 112 9.72 11.25 5.94
N PHE A 113 10.03 10.07 5.39
CA PHE A 113 9.24 9.46 4.32
C PHE A 113 8.97 7.97 4.57
N VAL A 114 7.72 7.59 4.75
CA VAL A 114 7.32 6.18 4.81
C VAL A 114 6.72 5.78 3.48
N PHE A 115 7.26 4.74 2.85
CA PHE A 115 6.83 4.28 1.53
C PHE A 115 6.18 2.90 1.59
N SER A 116 4.98 2.83 1.04
CA SER A 116 4.27 1.60 0.74
C SER A 116 4.79 1.00 -0.57
N SER A 117 5.76 0.08 -0.44
CA SER A 117 6.28 -0.71 -1.55
C SER A 117 5.54 -2.05 -1.66
N THR A 118 6.12 -3.03 -2.34
CA THR A 118 5.50 -4.32 -2.63
C THR A 118 6.54 -5.42 -2.74
N CYS A 119 6.18 -6.65 -2.40
CA CYS A 119 7.01 -7.82 -2.70
C CYS A 119 7.08 -8.12 -4.21
N ALA A 120 6.25 -7.52 -5.05
CA ALA A 120 6.37 -7.66 -6.51
C ALA A 120 7.71 -7.11 -7.06
N THR A 121 8.46 -6.34 -6.26
CA THR A 121 9.83 -5.94 -6.62
C THR A 121 10.80 -7.12 -6.70
N TYR A 122 10.52 -8.20 -5.98
CA TYR A 122 11.39 -9.39 -5.97
C TYR A 122 11.29 -10.22 -7.25
N GLY A 123 10.18 -10.09 -7.98
CA GLY A 123 9.92 -10.89 -9.17
C GLY A 123 9.40 -12.27 -8.86
N ASP A 124 9.76 -13.22 -9.71
CA ASP A 124 9.42 -14.62 -9.55
C ASP A 124 10.39 -15.29 -8.57
N GLN A 125 9.89 -15.73 -7.42
CA GLN A 125 10.67 -16.27 -6.31
C GLN A 125 9.87 -17.41 -5.66
N ASP A 126 9.84 -18.55 -6.33
CA ASP A 126 9.03 -19.69 -5.91
C ASP A 126 9.64 -20.46 -4.72
N GLY A 127 8.82 -20.72 -3.71
CA GLY A 127 9.15 -21.63 -2.60
C GLY A 127 10.16 -21.09 -1.58
N VAL A 128 10.49 -19.80 -1.64
CA VAL A 128 11.48 -19.18 -0.74
C VAL A 128 10.83 -18.14 0.16
N LEU A 129 11.24 -18.10 1.43
CA LEU A 129 10.92 -17.00 2.33
C LEU A 129 11.69 -15.76 1.89
N LEU A 130 10.96 -14.73 1.44
CA LEU A 130 11.60 -13.48 0.99
C LEU A 130 12.10 -12.68 2.19
N THR A 131 13.31 -12.18 2.06
CA THR A 131 13.96 -11.29 3.03
C THR A 131 14.29 -9.96 2.36
N GLU A 132 14.70 -8.97 3.15
CA GLU A 132 15.12 -7.67 2.65
C GLU A 132 16.32 -7.78 1.69
N ASP A 133 17.16 -8.81 1.87
CA ASP A 133 18.37 -9.11 1.09
C ASP A 133 18.08 -9.93 -0.19
N THR A 134 16.85 -10.41 -0.39
CA THR A 134 16.48 -11.14 -1.60
C THR A 134 16.65 -10.25 -2.84
N PRO A 135 17.29 -10.71 -3.92
CA PRO A 135 17.46 -9.93 -5.14
C PRO A 135 16.12 -9.46 -5.74
N GLN A 136 16.10 -8.22 -6.22
CA GLN A 136 14.91 -7.59 -6.81
C GLN A 136 14.94 -7.68 -8.34
N HIS A 137 14.10 -8.54 -8.93
CA HIS A 137 13.97 -8.74 -10.38
C HIS A 137 12.50 -8.66 -10.83
N PRO A 138 11.85 -7.48 -10.76
CA PRO A 138 10.42 -7.37 -11.05
C PRO A 138 10.09 -7.78 -12.49
N ILE A 139 8.99 -8.52 -12.64
CA ILE A 139 8.55 -9.10 -13.93
C ILE A 139 7.42 -8.31 -14.61
N ASN A 140 6.98 -7.20 -14.02
CA ASN A 140 5.91 -6.35 -14.55
C ASN A 140 6.14 -4.87 -14.20
N ALA A 141 5.42 -3.97 -14.87
CA ALA A 141 5.59 -2.53 -14.70
C ALA A 141 5.18 -2.03 -13.30
N TYR A 142 4.24 -2.69 -12.63
CA TYR A 142 3.90 -2.36 -11.24
C TYR A 142 5.10 -2.57 -10.31
N GLY A 143 5.66 -3.78 -10.27
CA GLY A 143 6.84 -4.08 -9.47
C GLY A 143 8.05 -3.23 -9.86
N GLY A 144 8.27 -3.01 -11.17
CA GLY A 144 9.34 -2.16 -11.68
C GLY A 144 9.21 -0.71 -11.21
N SER A 145 8.00 -0.13 -11.28
CA SER A 145 7.75 1.23 -10.83
C SER A 145 7.96 1.41 -9.32
N LYS A 146 7.57 0.42 -8.50
CA LYS A 146 7.80 0.45 -7.05
C LYS A 146 9.28 0.36 -6.71
N LEU A 147 10.04 -0.52 -7.38
CA LEU A 147 11.49 -0.59 -7.23
C LEU A 147 12.19 0.72 -7.63
N ALA A 148 11.73 1.38 -8.68
CA ALA A 148 12.27 2.68 -9.08
C ALA A 148 12.06 3.74 -7.99
N ILE A 149 10.93 3.72 -7.28
CA ILE A 149 10.68 4.63 -6.15
C ILE A 149 11.62 4.33 -4.98
N GLU A 150 11.89 3.05 -4.68
CA GLU A 150 12.89 2.68 -3.67
C GLU A 150 14.29 3.21 -4.04
N GLN A 151 14.65 3.15 -5.33
CA GLN A 151 15.91 3.72 -5.82
C GLN A 151 15.96 5.24 -5.65
N MET A 152 14.89 5.94 -6.06
CA MET A 152 14.78 7.39 -5.88
C MET A 152 14.92 7.79 -4.40
N LEU A 153 14.29 7.06 -3.47
CA LEU A 153 14.42 7.33 -2.04
C LEU A 153 15.86 7.22 -1.53
N ARG A 154 16.66 6.29 -2.06
CA ARG A 154 18.09 6.19 -1.73
C ARG A 154 18.86 7.41 -2.23
N ASP A 155 18.65 7.82 -3.47
CA ASP A 155 19.36 8.94 -4.08
C ASP A 155 18.98 10.28 -3.43
N PHE A 156 17.68 10.48 -3.15
CA PHE A 156 17.18 11.63 -2.42
C PHE A 156 17.61 11.62 -0.95
N GLY A 157 17.75 10.44 -0.33
CA GLY A 157 18.34 10.29 0.99
C GLY A 157 19.79 10.78 1.03
N ALA A 158 20.61 10.34 0.08
CA ALA A 158 22.01 10.73 -0.02
C ALA A 158 22.22 12.22 -0.31
N THR A 159 21.34 12.83 -1.11
CA THR A 159 21.51 14.20 -1.60
C THR A 159 20.80 15.23 -0.74
N TYR A 160 19.57 14.95 -0.32
CA TYR A 160 18.68 15.89 0.36
C TYR A 160 18.37 15.49 1.81
N GLY A 161 18.94 14.39 2.31
CA GLY A 161 18.73 13.92 3.68
C GLY A 161 17.30 13.44 3.94
N ILE A 162 16.59 12.94 2.92
CA ILE A 162 15.28 12.29 3.10
C ILE A 162 15.49 10.89 3.69
N ALA A 163 15.30 10.77 5.01
CA ALA A 163 15.29 9.49 5.69
C ALA A 163 13.97 8.76 5.41
N HIS A 164 14.06 7.44 5.23
CA HIS A 164 12.92 6.67 4.75
C HIS A 164 12.77 5.30 5.40
N VAL A 165 11.51 4.90 5.56
CA VAL A 165 11.15 3.50 5.86
C VAL A 165 10.34 2.96 4.71
N ILE A 166 10.80 1.85 4.14
CA ILE A 166 10.14 1.17 3.02
C ILE A 166 9.54 -0.13 3.54
N PHE A 167 8.24 -0.32 3.32
CA PHE A 167 7.55 -1.56 3.63
C PHE A 167 7.24 -2.33 2.36
N ARG A 168 7.78 -3.55 2.25
CA ARG A 168 7.50 -4.49 1.15
C ARG A 168 6.54 -5.56 1.66
N TYR A 169 5.40 -5.72 1.01
CA TYR A 169 4.40 -6.71 1.39
C TYR A 169 3.66 -7.28 0.19
N PHE A 170 2.99 -8.42 0.41
CA PHE A 170 2.22 -9.13 -0.61
C PHE A 170 0.76 -8.66 -0.63
N ASN A 171 -0.16 -9.50 -0.15
CA ASN A 171 -1.58 -9.22 -0.19
C ASN A 171 -2.01 -8.64 1.14
N VAL A 172 -2.88 -7.65 1.05
CA VAL A 172 -3.47 -7.00 2.22
C VAL A 172 -4.93 -7.41 2.27
N ALA A 173 -5.40 -7.81 3.44
CA ALA A 173 -6.74 -8.33 3.65
C ALA A 173 -7.38 -7.81 4.93
N GLY A 174 -8.68 -8.06 5.08
CA GLY A 174 -9.45 -7.65 6.25
C GLY A 174 -10.08 -6.28 6.09
N ALA A 175 -10.48 -5.69 7.20
CA ALA A 175 -11.10 -4.37 7.27
C ALA A 175 -10.84 -3.80 8.66
N ASP A 176 -11.31 -2.59 8.91
CA ASP A 176 -11.30 -2.04 10.25
C ASP A 176 -12.17 -2.90 11.19
N PRO A 177 -11.64 -3.34 12.35
CA PRO A 177 -12.39 -4.18 13.29
C PRO A 177 -13.67 -3.54 13.84
N GLU A 178 -13.78 -2.21 13.80
CA GLU A 178 -14.98 -1.47 14.21
C GLU A 178 -15.98 -1.26 13.05
N GLY A 179 -15.61 -1.66 11.83
CA GLY A 179 -16.46 -1.53 10.65
C GLY A 179 -16.53 -0.12 10.08
N ASP A 180 -15.61 0.79 10.45
CA ASP A 180 -15.65 2.18 9.98
C ASP A 180 -15.29 2.34 8.50
N ILE A 181 -14.35 1.52 8.04
CA ILE A 181 -13.80 1.51 6.69
C ILE A 181 -13.42 0.07 6.32
N GLY A 182 -13.36 -0.21 5.02
CA GLY A 182 -12.96 -1.50 4.48
C GLY A 182 -12.39 -1.35 3.08
N GLU A 183 -12.15 -2.48 2.44
CA GLU A 183 -11.73 -2.50 1.05
C GLU A 183 -12.88 -2.13 0.11
N GLN A 184 -12.64 -1.19 -0.81
CA GLN A 184 -13.60 -0.78 -1.81
C GLN A 184 -12.86 -0.41 -3.11
N HIS A 185 -12.74 -1.36 -4.03
CA HIS A 185 -12.17 -1.14 -5.36
C HIS A 185 -13.21 -1.34 -6.46
N LEU A 186 -13.07 -0.57 -7.55
CA LEU A 186 -13.89 -0.71 -8.75
C LEU A 186 -12.99 -0.67 -10.00
N PRO A 187 -12.78 -1.79 -10.69
CA PRO A 187 -13.24 -3.15 -10.35
C PRO A 187 -12.46 -3.74 -9.16
N GLU A 188 -13.06 -4.71 -8.47
CA GLU A 188 -12.39 -5.51 -7.45
C GLU A 188 -11.68 -6.71 -8.10
N THR A 189 -10.44 -6.97 -7.69
CA THR A 189 -9.56 -8.00 -8.27
C THR A 189 -8.93 -8.92 -7.24
N HIS A 190 -9.02 -8.61 -5.94
CA HIS A 190 -8.41 -9.39 -4.88
C HIS A 190 -9.29 -10.57 -4.46
N LEU A 191 -8.64 -11.69 -4.11
CA LEU A 191 -9.30 -12.96 -3.85
C LEU A 191 -10.40 -12.87 -2.78
N ILE A 192 -10.10 -12.26 -1.64
CA ILE A 192 -11.01 -12.28 -0.47
C ILE A 192 -12.28 -11.46 -0.72
N PRO A 193 -12.22 -10.20 -1.18
CA PRO A 193 -13.42 -9.46 -1.56
C PRO A 193 -14.25 -10.15 -2.65
N LEU A 194 -13.59 -10.69 -3.69
CA LEU A 194 -14.27 -11.40 -4.76
C LEU A 194 -15.02 -12.65 -4.27
N MET A 195 -14.42 -13.38 -3.33
CA MET A 195 -15.03 -14.52 -2.68
C MET A 195 -16.23 -14.10 -1.82
N LEU A 196 -16.10 -13.03 -1.03
CA LEU A 196 -17.20 -12.52 -0.20
C LEU A 196 -18.36 -11.98 -1.04
N ASP A 197 -18.08 -11.39 -2.20
CA ASP A 197 -19.12 -11.00 -3.17
C ASP A 197 -19.89 -12.22 -3.72
N ALA A 198 -19.20 -13.33 -3.99
CA ALA A 198 -19.84 -14.57 -4.44
C ALA A 198 -20.76 -15.15 -3.34
N VAL A 199 -20.26 -15.23 -2.11
CA VAL A 199 -21.02 -15.63 -0.91
C VAL A 199 -22.24 -14.74 -0.66
N ALA A 200 -22.11 -13.44 -0.96
CA ALA A 200 -23.20 -12.47 -0.84
C ALA A 200 -24.19 -12.49 -2.03
N GLY A 201 -23.93 -13.28 -3.07
CA GLY A 201 -24.74 -13.31 -4.30
C GLY A 201 -24.61 -12.05 -5.16
N ARG A 202 -23.59 -11.23 -4.93
CA ARG A 202 -23.31 -10.01 -5.73
C ARG A 202 -22.61 -10.31 -7.05
N ARG A 203 -22.07 -11.53 -7.19
CA ARG A 203 -21.44 -12.02 -8.41
C ARG A 203 -21.62 -13.53 -8.58
N PRO A 204 -21.32 -14.10 -9.77
CA PRO A 204 -21.29 -15.56 -9.98
C PRO A 204 -20.22 -16.25 -9.11
N ALA A 205 -20.14 -17.57 -9.20
CA ALA A 205 -19.15 -18.36 -8.48
C ALA A 205 -17.70 -17.85 -8.68
N LEU A 206 -16.87 -18.04 -7.65
CA LEU A 206 -15.45 -17.72 -7.69
C LEU A 206 -14.71 -18.65 -8.66
N THR A 207 -13.94 -18.08 -9.59
CA THR A 207 -13.04 -18.86 -10.46
C THR A 207 -11.69 -19.05 -9.80
N VAL A 208 -11.28 -20.30 -9.56
CA VAL A 208 -9.93 -20.65 -9.09
C VAL A 208 -9.05 -20.98 -10.30
N TYR A 209 -7.93 -20.28 -10.45
CA TYR A 209 -6.97 -20.50 -11.52
C TYR A 209 -5.82 -21.38 -11.05
N GLY A 210 -5.80 -22.64 -11.53
CA GLY A 210 -4.76 -23.63 -11.25
C GLY A 210 -5.03 -24.42 -9.96
N THR A 211 -5.02 -25.74 -10.12
CA THR A 211 -5.25 -26.73 -9.05
C THR A 211 -4.21 -27.85 -9.10
N ASP A 212 -3.09 -27.60 -9.79
CA ASP A 212 -2.00 -28.52 -10.11
C ASP A 212 -0.63 -27.95 -9.75
N TYR A 213 -0.57 -26.89 -8.93
CA TYR A 213 0.68 -26.35 -8.40
C TYR A 213 1.36 -27.37 -7.45
N PRO A 214 2.70 -27.32 -7.30
CA PRO A 214 3.44 -28.14 -6.34
C PRO A 214 3.26 -27.62 -4.89
N THR A 215 2.01 -27.50 -4.45
CA THR A 215 1.62 -27.04 -3.11
C THR A 215 0.77 -28.12 -2.42
N ARG A 216 0.46 -27.91 -1.14
CA ARG A 216 -0.21 -28.93 -0.31
C ARG A 216 -1.61 -29.35 -0.79
N ASP A 217 -2.29 -28.52 -1.58
CA ASP A 217 -3.64 -28.77 -2.08
C ASP A 217 -3.81 -28.42 -3.57
N GLY A 218 -2.70 -28.25 -4.29
CA GLY A 218 -2.69 -27.93 -5.71
C GLY A 218 -2.98 -26.47 -6.04
N THR A 219 -3.40 -25.64 -5.09
CA THR A 219 -3.70 -24.21 -5.33
C THR A 219 -2.55 -23.30 -4.93
N CYS A 220 -2.51 -22.07 -5.46
CA CYS A 220 -1.40 -21.16 -5.23
C CYS A 220 -1.33 -20.69 -3.76
N LEU A 221 -0.10 -20.53 -3.24
CA LEU A 221 0.15 -20.02 -1.89
C LEU A 221 0.43 -18.52 -1.91
N ARG A 222 -0.18 -17.77 -1.00
CA ARG A 222 0.00 -16.33 -0.86
C ARG A 222 0.01 -15.92 0.61
N ASP A 223 0.84 -14.93 0.94
CA ASP A 223 0.81 -14.30 2.27
C ASP A 223 -0.25 -13.19 2.28
N TYR A 224 -1.04 -13.15 3.36
CA TYR A 224 -2.12 -12.18 3.60
C TYR A 224 -1.89 -11.49 4.93
N VAL A 225 -1.56 -10.21 4.88
CA VAL A 225 -1.38 -9.38 6.08
C VAL A 225 -2.66 -8.60 6.35
N HIS A 226 -3.09 -8.55 7.61
CA HIS A 226 -4.26 -7.77 7.98
C HIS A 226 -3.98 -6.27 7.81
N VAL A 227 -4.90 -5.52 7.20
CA VAL A 227 -4.72 -4.09 6.89
C VAL A 227 -4.48 -3.23 8.14
N ALA A 228 -5.09 -3.60 9.27
CA ALA A 228 -4.86 -2.91 10.54
C ALA A 228 -3.43 -3.11 11.07
N ASP A 229 -2.87 -4.32 10.93
CA ASP A 229 -1.48 -4.61 11.32
C ASP A 229 -0.51 -3.86 10.40
N LEU A 230 -0.82 -3.82 9.10
CA LEU A 230 -0.06 -3.06 8.13
C LEU A 230 -0.06 -1.56 8.46
N ALA A 231 -1.22 -0.98 8.78
CA ALA A 231 -1.34 0.42 9.18
C ALA A 231 -0.56 0.70 10.47
N ALA A 232 -0.60 -0.21 11.45
CA ALA A 232 0.18 -0.10 12.68
C ALA A 232 1.70 -0.12 12.38
N ALA A 233 2.16 -0.99 11.49
CA ALA A 233 3.56 -1.04 11.06
C ALA A 233 4.01 0.28 10.41
N HIS A 234 3.17 0.93 9.60
CA HIS A 234 3.48 2.23 9.02
C HIS A 234 3.65 3.32 10.09
N VAL A 235 2.80 3.33 11.12
CA VAL A 235 2.96 4.25 12.26
C VAL A 235 4.26 3.96 13.04
N LEU A 236 4.64 2.70 13.21
CA LEU A 236 5.93 2.33 13.82
C LEU A 236 7.11 2.80 12.96
N GLY A 237 7.02 2.65 11.63
CA GLY A 237 8.02 3.18 10.69
C GLY A 237 8.14 4.70 10.74
N LEU A 238 7.04 5.42 10.90
CA LEU A 238 7.07 6.86 11.13
C LEU A 238 7.78 7.20 12.44
N ARG A 239 7.43 6.54 13.55
CA ARG A 239 8.08 6.78 14.84
C ARG A 239 9.57 6.47 14.80
N TRP A 240 9.96 5.39 14.12
CA TRP A 240 11.36 5.05 13.87
C TRP A 240 12.15 6.23 13.28
N LEU A 241 11.59 6.87 12.25
CA LEU A 241 12.21 8.03 11.61
C LEU A 241 12.20 9.28 12.50
N LEU A 242 11.10 9.54 13.21
CA LEU A 242 10.99 10.68 14.14
C LEU A 242 11.94 10.56 15.33
N ASP A 243 12.29 9.33 15.73
CA ASP A 243 13.31 9.04 16.75
C ASP A 243 14.75 9.22 16.24
N GLY A 244 14.93 9.66 14.98
CA GLY A 244 16.24 9.94 14.39
C GLY A 244 17.02 8.70 13.97
N ARG A 245 16.34 7.57 13.75
CA ARG A 245 16.97 6.34 13.28
C ARG A 245 17.17 6.36 11.76
N ASP A 246 18.17 5.60 11.31
CA ASP A 246 18.53 5.51 9.90
C ASP A 246 17.42 4.90 9.04
N SER A 247 17.49 5.21 7.74
CA SER A 247 16.61 4.62 6.74
C SER A 247 16.64 3.10 6.77
N ARG A 248 15.48 2.46 6.56
CA ARG A 248 15.35 1.01 6.65
C ARG A 248 14.30 0.46 5.70
N VAL A 249 14.54 -0.77 5.26
CA VAL A 249 13.57 -1.57 4.51
C VAL A 249 13.08 -2.69 5.43
N PHE A 250 11.79 -3.00 5.37
CA PHE A 250 11.19 -4.13 6.08
C PHE A 250 10.25 -4.90 5.17
N CYS A 251 10.36 -6.22 5.17
CA CYS A 251 9.31 -7.11 4.69
C CYS A 251 8.20 -7.19 5.75
N LEU A 252 6.95 -6.99 5.34
CA LEU A 252 5.77 -7.24 6.17
C LEU A 252 5.00 -8.42 5.60
N GLY A 253 4.89 -9.46 6.43
CA GLY A 253 4.25 -10.73 6.10
C GLY A 253 3.89 -11.46 7.39
N THR A 254 3.00 -12.43 7.30
CA THR A 254 2.74 -13.34 8.42
C THR A 254 3.83 -14.40 8.55
N GLY A 255 4.67 -14.55 7.52
CA GLY A 255 5.68 -15.61 7.43
C GLY A 255 5.07 -16.98 7.09
N ARG A 256 3.75 -17.05 6.89
CA ARG A 256 3.03 -18.27 6.50
C ARG A 256 2.13 -17.99 5.30
N GLY A 257 2.38 -18.72 4.20
CA GLY A 257 1.50 -18.69 3.04
C GLY A 257 0.22 -19.50 3.25
N PHE A 258 -0.91 -18.93 2.84
CA PHE A 258 -2.22 -19.57 2.79
C PHE A 258 -2.54 -19.95 1.35
N SER A 259 -3.12 -21.13 1.15
CA SER A 259 -3.60 -21.56 -0.15
C SER A 259 -4.96 -20.96 -0.49
N VAL A 260 -5.34 -20.97 -1.77
CA VAL A 260 -6.69 -20.52 -2.18
C VAL A 260 -7.77 -21.37 -1.51
N HIS A 261 -7.57 -22.70 -1.43
CA HIS A 261 -8.51 -23.58 -0.73
C HIS A 261 -8.63 -23.27 0.76
N GLU A 262 -7.53 -23.01 1.47
CA GLU A 262 -7.59 -22.62 2.88
C GLU A 262 -8.35 -21.31 3.09
N VAL A 263 -8.18 -20.35 2.18
CA VAL A 263 -8.92 -19.07 2.22
C VAL A 263 -10.42 -19.29 1.99
N ILE A 264 -10.79 -20.18 1.06
CA ILE A 264 -12.19 -20.57 0.81
C ILE A 264 -12.81 -21.24 2.04
N GLU A 265 -12.12 -22.21 2.65
CA GLU A 265 -12.61 -22.89 3.84
C GLU A 265 -12.74 -21.92 5.04
N ALA A 266 -11.82 -20.96 5.19
CA ALA A 266 -11.93 -19.92 6.20
C ALA A 266 -13.17 -19.04 5.97
N ALA A 267 -13.47 -18.67 4.73
CA ALA A 267 -14.66 -17.88 4.40
C ALA A 267 -15.94 -18.65 4.69
N ARG A 268 -15.99 -19.94 4.33
CA ARG A 268 -17.11 -20.83 4.64
C ARG A 268 -17.34 -20.92 6.14
N ALA A 269 -16.28 -21.10 6.93
CA ALA A 269 -16.36 -21.17 8.38
C ALA A 269 -16.85 -19.85 9.01
N VAL A 270 -16.37 -18.69 8.52
CA VAL A 270 -16.74 -17.37 9.06
C VAL A 270 -18.16 -16.96 8.66
N THR A 271 -18.58 -17.25 7.43
CA THR A 271 -19.87 -16.81 6.90
C THR A 271 -20.99 -17.83 7.09
N ASN A 272 -20.64 -19.08 7.40
CA ASN A 272 -21.54 -20.24 7.44
C ASN A 272 -22.32 -20.42 6.12
N ARG A 273 -21.66 -20.17 4.98
CA ARG A 273 -22.21 -20.25 3.63
C ARG A 273 -21.20 -20.86 2.66
N GLU A 274 -21.70 -21.51 1.61
CA GLU A 274 -20.86 -21.97 0.50
C GLU A 274 -20.34 -20.78 -0.33
N VAL A 275 -19.16 -20.97 -0.91
CA VAL A 275 -18.47 -20.02 -1.80
C VAL A 275 -18.75 -20.36 -3.26
#